data_AF-A0A7C0WZ61-F1
#
_entry.id   AF-A0A7C0WZ61-F1
#
_cell.length_a   1.000
_cell.length_b   1.000
_cell.length_c   1.000
_cell.angle_alpha   90.00
_cell.angle_beta   90.00
_cell.angle_gamma   90.00
#
_symmetry.space_group_name_H-M   'P 1'
#
loop_
_entity.id
_entity.type
_entity.pdbx_description
1 polymer ?
#
loop_
_entity_poly.entity_id
_entity_poly.type
_entity_poly.pdbx_seq_one_letter_code
_entity_poly.pdbx_strand_id
1 'polypeptide(L)' 'MLLYKTNIRGDTMGRIRPTFIKRIAREIVEKYSKELSRDFYKNREFLEDKVKFPNDKMKNRVVGYVTTLVKREMA' A
#
# COMPACT_ATOMS: atom_id res chain seq x y z
N MET A 1 15.07 -21.23 16.68
CA MET A 1 15.13 -19.79 17.00
C MET A 1 14.10 -19.07 16.12
N LEU A 2 12.82 -19.33 16.37
CA LEU A 2 11.88 -18.49 17.13
C LEU A 2 11.39 -17.24 16.38
N LEU A 3 10.21 -17.40 15.78
CA LEU A 3 9.07 -16.48 15.76
C LEU A 3 9.28 -15.06 15.19
N TYR A 4 9.12 -14.90 13.86
CA TYR A 4 8.55 -13.66 13.32
C TYR A 4 7.54 -13.86 12.17
N LYS A 5 7.03 -15.09 11.95
CA LYS A 5 5.77 -15.23 11.20
C LYS A 5 4.65 -14.62 12.06
N THR A 6 4.46 -13.30 11.98
CA THR A 6 3.28 -12.62 12.51
C THR A 6 2.10 -13.09 11.69
N ASN A 7 1.55 -14.21 12.15
CA ASN A 7 0.26 -14.74 11.86
C ASN A 7 -0.76 -13.61 12.07
N ILE A 8 -1.20 -13.00 10.96
CA ILE A 8 -2.46 -12.26 10.94
C ILE A 8 -3.30 -12.93 9.86
N ARG A 9 -3.61 -14.21 10.08
CA ARG A 9 -4.81 -14.85 9.56
C ARG A 9 -5.88 -14.67 10.63
N GLY A 10 -6.44 -13.47 10.71
CA GLY A 10 -7.64 -13.17 11.48
C GLY A 10 -8.79 -13.01 10.49
N ASP A 11 -9.42 -14.13 10.13
CA ASP A 11 -10.48 -14.23 9.12
C ASP A 11 -11.90 -13.97 9.67
N THR A 12 -12.07 -13.32 10.84
CA THR A 12 -13.41 -13.04 11.40
C THR A 12 -13.56 -11.68 12.12
N MET A 13 -12.85 -10.64 11.65
CA MET A 13 -13.15 -9.24 11.99
C MET A 13 -13.06 -8.37 10.72
N GLY A 14 -13.83 -7.27 10.66
CA GLY A 14 -13.96 -6.41 9.47
C GLY A 14 -12.62 -6.05 8.82
N ARG A 15 -12.45 -6.40 7.53
CA ARG A 15 -11.20 -6.24 6.75
C ARG A 15 -10.96 -4.78 6.33
N ILE A 16 -10.94 -3.86 7.29
CA ILE A 16 -10.77 -2.43 7.06
C ILE A 16 -9.30 -2.04 7.16
N ARG A 17 -8.79 -1.32 6.14
CA ARG A 17 -7.43 -0.76 6.17
C ARG A 17 -7.34 0.37 7.21
N PRO A 18 -6.34 0.39 8.12
CA PRO A 18 -6.13 1.47 9.09
C PRO A 18 -5.99 2.86 8.47
N THR A 19 -6.35 3.89 9.24
CA THR A 19 -6.36 5.31 8.81
C THR A 19 -4.98 5.80 8.35
N PHE A 20 -3.92 5.43 9.06
CA PHE A 20 -2.53 5.78 8.71
C PHE A 20 -2.13 5.29 7.31
N ILE A 21 -2.55 4.07 6.92
CA ILE A 21 -2.27 3.53 5.59
C ILE A 21 -2.97 4.36 4.51
N LYS A 22 -4.23 4.75 4.77
CA LYS A 22 -4.99 5.61 3.86
C LYS A 22 -4.40 7.01 3.75
N ARG A 23 -3.82 7.54 4.83
CA ARG A 23 -3.18 8.86 4.86
C ARG A 23 -1.91 8.88 4.01
N ILE A 24 -0.97 7.97 4.26
CA ILE A 24 0.28 7.87 3.48
C ILE A 24 -0.02 7.67 2.00
N ALA A 25 -0.96 6.76 1.69
CA ALA A 25 -1.28 6.48 0.30
C ALA A 25 -1.90 7.70 -0.42
N ARG A 26 -2.68 8.54 0.26
CA ARG A 26 -3.16 9.81 -0.32
C ARG A 26 -2.02 10.78 -0.56
N GLU A 27 -1.12 10.94 0.40
CA GLU A 27 0.07 11.80 0.23
C GLU A 27 0.96 11.34 -0.95
N ILE A 28 1.08 10.02 -1.15
CA ILE A 28 1.82 9.45 -2.29
C ILE A 28 1.11 9.78 -3.61
N VAL A 29 -0.20 9.61 -3.68
CA VAL A 29 -0.97 9.90 -4.90
C VAL A 29 -0.91 11.39 -5.23
N GLU A 30 -1.03 12.27 -4.24
CA GLU A 30 -0.91 13.72 -4.41
C GLU A 30 0.47 14.11 -4.97
N LYS A 31 1.55 13.48 -4.49
CA LYS A 31 2.93 13.80 -4.92
C LYS A 31 3.31 13.18 -6.27
N TYR A 32 2.84 11.97 -6.57
CA TYR A 32 3.32 11.17 -7.71
C TYR A 32 2.21 10.78 -8.70
N SER A 33 1.09 11.52 -8.72
CA SER A 33 -0.10 11.22 -9.54
C SER A 33 0.19 10.90 -11.01
N LYS A 34 1.18 11.57 -11.62
CA LYS A 34 1.55 11.39 -13.03
C LYS A 34 2.32 10.11 -13.33
N GLU A 35 3.04 9.58 -12.35
CA GLU A 35 3.95 8.43 -12.51
C GLU A 35 3.29 7.12 -12.06
N LEU A 36 2.16 7.22 -11.36
CA LEU A 36 1.43 6.05 -10.87
C LEU A 36 0.60 5.39 -11.97
N SER A 37 0.64 4.05 -11.98
CA SER A 37 -0.11 3.22 -12.92
C SER A 37 -1.29 2.51 -12.25
N ARG A 38 -2.14 1.86 -13.05
CA ARG A 38 -3.19 0.95 -12.55
C ARG A 38 -2.64 -0.43 -12.14
N ASP A 39 -1.38 -0.70 -12.49
CA ASP A 39 -0.67 -1.94 -12.18
C ASP A 39 -0.05 -1.92 -10.78
N PHE A 40 -0.19 -3.02 -10.05
CA PHE A 40 0.38 -3.19 -8.72
C PHE A 40 1.90 -3.34 -8.74
N TYR A 41 2.46 -4.10 -9.68
CA TYR A 41 3.90 -4.39 -9.70
C TYR A 41 4.71 -3.15 -10.05
N LYS A 42 4.24 -2.38 -11.05
CA LYS A 42 4.87 -1.09 -11.41
C LYS A 42 4.88 -0.10 -10.25
N ASN A 43 3.74 0.02 -9.55
CA ASN A 43 3.65 0.91 -8.40
C ASN A 43 4.48 0.42 -7.21
N ARG A 44 4.66 -0.89 -7.06
CA ARG A 44 5.49 -1.48 -6.00
C ARG A 44 6.96 -1.10 -6.20
N GLU A 45 7.48 -1.33 -7.40
CA GLU A 45 8.87 -1.01 -7.76
C GLU A 45 9.13 0.48 -7.61
N PHE A 46 8.26 1.32 -8.17
CA PHE A 46 8.35 2.76 -8.04
C PHE A 46 8.37 3.24 -6.58
N LEU A 47 7.50 2.69 -5.73
CA LEU A 47 7.43 3.09 -4.33
C LEU A 47 8.57 2.56 -3.48
N GLU A 48 9.20 1.46 -3.88
CA GLU A 48 10.37 0.89 -3.23
C GLU A 48 11.59 1.82 -3.36
N ASP A 49 11.73 2.49 -4.50
CA ASP A 49 12.80 3.46 -4.74
C ASP A 49 12.56 4.81 -4.04
N LYS A 50 11.29 5.25 -3.97
CA LYS A 50 10.94 6.59 -3.48
C LYS A 50 10.69 6.66 -1.97
N VAL A 51 10.18 5.58 -1.36
CA VAL A 51 9.68 5.59 0.01
C VAL A 51 10.31 4.47 0.83
N LYS A 52 10.95 4.85 1.94
CA LYS A 52 11.44 3.87 2.92
C LYS A 52 10.28 3.33 3.74
N PHE A 53 10.00 2.04 3.61
CA PHE A 53 9.02 1.34 4.43
C PHE A 53 9.71 0.56 5.56
N PRO A 54 9.10 0.49 6.75
CA PRO A 54 9.65 -0.27 7.88
C PRO A 54 9.49 -1.79 7.70
N ASN A 55 8.52 -2.26 6.91
CA ASN A 55 8.28 -3.68 6.67
C ASN A 55 7.50 -3.91 5.36
N ASP A 56 7.72 -5.05 4.71
CA ASP A 56 7.08 -5.46 3.45
C ASP A 56 5.55 -5.49 3.53
N LYS A 57 5.01 -5.87 4.69
CA LYS A 57 3.56 -5.89 4.92
C LYS A 57 2.94 -4.49 4.83
N MET A 58 3.66 -3.48 5.33
CA MET A 58 3.20 -2.10 5.27
C MET A 58 3.30 -1.58 3.84
N LYS A 59 4.43 -1.85 3.16
CA LYS A 59 4.64 -1.57 1.73
C LYS A 59 3.47 -2.12 0.90
N ASN A 60 3.18 -3.42 1.00
CA ASN A 60 2.12 -4.05 0.21
C ASN A 60 0.72 -3.48 0.49
N ARG A 61 0.43 -3.10 1.73
CA ARG A 61 -0.85 -2.46 2.09
C ARG A 61 -0.98 -1.05 1.54
N VAL A 62 0.11 -0.28 1.56
CA VAL A 62 0.16 1.08 0.99
C VAL A 62 0.04 1.03 -0.52
N VAL A 63 0.91 0.27 -1.20
CA VAL A 63 0.88 0.07 -2.67
C VAL A 63 -0.51 -0.39 -3.12
N GLY A 64 -1.10 -1.35 -2.39
CA GLY A 64 -2.44 -1.86 -2.69
C GLY A 64 -3.58 -0.86 -2.48
N TYR A 65 -3.41 0.15 -1.62
CA TYR A 65 -4.39 1.24 -1.48
C TYR A 65 -4.17 2.31 -2.56
N VAL A 66 -2.92 2.65 -2.86
CA VAL A 66 -2.54 3.57 -3.95
C VAL A 66 -3.14 3.09 -5.29
N THR A 67 -2.96 1.82 -5.65
CA THR A 67 -3.56 1.26 -6.87
C THR A 67 -5.09 1.32 -6.87
N THR A 68 -5.72 1.20 -5.70
CA THR A 68 -7.18 1.34 -5.57
C THR A 68 -7.61 2.79 -5.84
N LEU A 69 -6.85 3.77 -5.34
CA LEU A 69 -7.13 5.19 -5.55
C LEU A 69 -6.95 5.58 -7.03
N VAL A 70 -5.83 5.21 -7.63
CA VAL A 70 -5.54 5.51 -9.05
C VAL A 70 -6.62 4.93 -9.98
N LYS A 71 -7.12 3.72 -9.67
CA LYS A 71 -8.22 3.11 -10.43
C LYS A 71 -9.56 3.84 -10.26
N ARG A 72 -9.78 4.50 -9.11
CA ARG A 72 -11.01 5.26 -8.83
C ARG A 72 -10.97 6.66 -9.43
N GLU A 73 -9.83 7.33 -9.41
CA GLU A 73 -9.68 8.69 -9.95
C GLU A 73 -9.69 8.71 -11.48
N MET A 74 -9.33 7.59 -12.12
CA MET A 74 -9.36 7.45 -13.58
C MET A 74 -10.66 6.82 -14.13
N ALA A 75 -11.63 6.51 -13.27
CA ALA A 75 -12.95 6.00 -13.64
C ALA A 75 -13.95 7.16 -13.68
#